data_AF-W4PC34-F1
#
_entry.id   AF-W4PC34-F1
#
_cell.length_a   1.000
_cell.length_b   1.000
_cell.length_c   1.000
_cell.angle_alpha   90.00
_cell.angle_beta   90.00
_cell.angle_gamma   90.00
#
_symmetry.space_group_name_H-M   'P 1'
#
loop_
_entity.id
_entity.type
_entity.pdbx_description
1 polymer ?
#
loop_
_entity_poly.entity_id
_entity_poly.type
_entity_poly.pdbx_seq_one_letter_code
_entity_poly.pdbx_strand_id
1 'polypeptide(L)'
;MEELSASLYEMGDIDHAYTYINYCLQNAQLYRNRIRVLGISKIQDKIHRAYQERNRQQEERLHSFLVMVSVLSVVLLIAFFYIFRQMKRLSASRSQLNKSNQLLNVHVEELSETYRRLADVNNQLQSLNEQLKDTNRQLRESNYVKEEYIGYVFAICSNYISKLDEFRKNINRKIKANRVEEVKILTDTPSMAQNALKEFYHNFDAIFLHVYPDFVSDFNALLHPEEQIVLKEGELLNTELRIYALVRLGINDSVKIAEFLHCSPQTVYNNRLKTRNKSIIPKEEFANTVRSLGTMQI
;
A
#
# COMPACT_ATOMS: atom_id res chain seq x y z
N MET A 1 21.12 53.22 100.09
CA MET A 1 21.30 53.51 98.64
C MET A 1 22.73 53.20 98.18
N GLU A 2 23.77 53.73 98.84
CA GLU A 2 25.17 53.40 98.50
C GLU A 2 25.51 51.92 98.72
N GLU A 3 25.29 51.38 99.93
CA GLU A 3 25.44 49.94 100.23
C GLU A 3 24.53 49.07 99.35
N LEU A 4 23.34 49.58 99.00
CA LEU A 4 22.40 48.90 98.10
C LEU A 4 22.95 48.81 96.67
N SER A 5 23.59 49.87 96.16
CA SER A 5 24.23 49.84 94.83
C SER A 5 25.43 48.88 94.77
N ALA A 6 26.19 48.77 95.87
CA ALA A 6 27.28 47.79 95.98
C ALA A 6 26.74 46.36 96.04
N SER A 7 25.68 46.11 96.81
CA SER A 7 25.03 44.80 96.90
C SER A 7 24.37 44.39 95.57
N LEU A 8 23.69 45.32 94.87
CA LEU A 8 23.12 45.08 93.54
C LEU A 8 24.20 44.77 92.50
N TYR A 9 25.35 45.44 92.58
CA TYR A 9 26.50 45.13 91.75
C TYR A 9 27.04 43.72 92.03
N GLU A 10 27.14 43.30 93.29
CA GLU A 10 27.53 41.93 93.66
C GLU A 10 26.50 40.87 93.20
N MET A 11 25.22 41.23 93.16
CA MET A 11 24.15 40.39 92.61
C MET A 11 24.09 40.39 91.07
N GLY A 12 24.96 41.15 90.39
CA GLY A 12 25.04 41.21 88.94
C GLY A 12 24.02 42.13 88.27
N ASP A 13 23.23 42.88 89.03
CA ASP A 13 22.30 43.89 88.53
C ASP A 13 23.02 45.23 88.32
N ILE A 14 23.83 45.26 87.25
CA ILE A 14 24.73 46.37 86.93
C ILE A 14 23.95 47.65 86.56
N ASP A 15 22.76 47.53 85.97
CA ASP A 15 21.96 48.67 85.51
C ASP A 15 21.37 49.47 86.69
N HIS A 16 20.77 48.78 87.65
CA HIS A 16 20.23 49.42 88.86
C HIS A 16 21.37 49.88 89.78
N ALA A 17 22.44 49.10 89.91
CA ALA A 17 23.64 49.51 90.65
C ALA A 17 24.24 50.82 90.11
N TYR A 18 24.36 50.94 88.78
CA TYR A 18 24.88 52.14 88.11
C TYR A 18 23.96 53.36 88.30
N THR A 19 22.65 53.16 88.19
CA THR A 19 21.66 54.21 88.43
C THR A 19 21.72 54.74 89.87
N TYR A 20 21.74 53.83 90.86
CA TYR A 20 21.72 54.20 92.26
C TYR A 20 23.03 54.81 92.76
N ILE A 21 24.19 54.33 92.30
CA ILE A 21 25.47 54.93 92.70
C ILE A 21 25.64 56.34 92.12
N ASN A 22 25.17 56.60 90.89
CA ASN A 22 25.19 57.95 90.29
C ASN A 22 24.24 58.91 91.03
N TYR A 23 23.06 58.45 91.41
CA TYR A 23 22.14 59.23 92.24
C TYR A 23 22.75 59.57 93.61
N CYS A 24 23.47 58.62 94.24
CA CYS A 24 24.18 58.86 95.50
C CYS A 24 25.31 59.88 95.34
N LEU A 25 26.09 59.81 94.26
CA LEU A 25 27.17 60.76 93.97
C LEU A 25 26.61 62.18 93.77
N GLN A 26 25.57 62.34 92.95
CA GLN A 26 24.94 63.65 92.70
C GLN A 26 24.45 64.29 94.00
N ASN A 27 23.80 63.51 94.87
CA ASN A 27 23.39 63.98 96.19
C ASN A 27 24.58 64.35 97.08
N ALA A 28 25.64 63.53 97.13
CA ALA A 28 26.82 63.81 97.94
C ALA A 28 27.58 65.09 97.49
N GLN A 29 27.55 65.40 96.18
CA GLN A 29 28.09 66.64 95.62
C GLN A 29 27.24 67.87 96.02
N LEU A 30 25.91 67.75 96.04
CA LEU A 30 24.98 68.83 96.44
C LEU A 30 25.18 69.26 97.91
N TYR A 31 25.39 68.31 98.82
CA TYR A 31 25.62 68.60 100.25
C TYR A 31 27.10 68.84 100.63
N ARG A 32 28.00 69.01 99.64
CA ARG A 32 29.44 69.36 99.78
C ARG A 32 30.25 68.48 100.76
N ASN A 33 29.92 67.19 100.92
CA ASN A 33 30.67 66.28 101.80
C ASN A 33 31.84 65.62 101.05
N ARG A 34 33.03 66.25 101.09
CA ARG A 34 34.21 65.83 100.31
C ARG A 34 34.70 64.41 100.62
N ILE A 35 34.66 63.97 101.88
CA ILE A 35 35.12 62.63 102.29
C ILE A 35 34.18 61.56 101.74
N ARG A 36 32.87 61.79 101.80
CA ARG A 36 31.85 60.87 101.28
C ARG A 36 31.86 60.77 99.76
N VAL A 37 32.13 61.88 99.06
CA VAL A 37 32.29 61.90 97.59
C VAL A 37 33.46 61.01 97.15
N LEU A 38 34.59 61.02 97.86
CA LEU A 38 35.74 60.16 97.53
C LEU A 38 35.43 58.67 97.68
N GLY A 39 34.68 58.28 98.72
CA GLY A 39 34.23 56.89 98.93
C GLY A 39 33.28 56.41 97.82
N ILE A 40 32.25 57.20 97.53
CA ILE A 40 31.26 56.91 96.48
C ILE A 40 31.93 56.86 95.11
N SER A 41 32.89 57.76 94.82
CA SER A 41 33.61 57.81 93.54
C SER A 41 34.35 56.50 93.24
N LYS A 42 34.96 55.85 94.25
CA LYS A 42 35.68 54.59 94.06
C LYS A 42 34.74 53.43 93.72
N ILE A 43 33.57 53.39 94.33
CA ILE A 43 32.52 52.39 94.05
C ILE A 43 31.91 52.66 92.67
N GLN A 44 31.64 53.93 92.36
CA GLN A 44 31.13 54.37 91.06
C GLN A 44 32.08 54.00 89.92
N ASP A 45 33.39 54.24 90.06
CA ASP A 45 34.37 53.86 89.03
C ASP A 45 34.34 52.36 88.73
N LYS A 46 34.17 51.52 89.76
CA LYS A 46 34.07 50.07 89.60
C LYS A 46 32.78 49.67 88.87
N ILE A 47 31.64 50.21 89.29
CA ILE A 47 30.33 49.93 88.67
C ILE A 47 30.28 50.48 87.24
N HIS A 48 30.83 51.68 87.00
CA HIS A 48 30.90 52.31 85.69
C HIS A 48 31.76 51.50 84.71
N ARG A 49 32.94 51.04 85.14
CA ARG A 49 33.79 50.16 84.32
C ARG A 49 33.07 48.85 83.98
N ALA A 50 32.36 48.25 84.92
CA ALA A 50 31.62 47.02 84.67
C ALA A 50 30.41 47.23 83.73
N TYR A 51 29.70 48.37 83.87
CA TYR A 51 28.63 48.76 82.96
C TYR A 51 29.15 49.02 81.54
N GLN A 52 30.25 49.77 81.40
CA GLN A 52 30.91 50.00 80.12
C GLN A 52 31.39 48.70 79.47
N GLU A 53 32.02 47.82 80.24
CA GLU A 53 32.50 46.53 79.73
C GLU A 53 31.34 45.62 79.27
N ARG A 54 30.23 45.58 80.02
CA ARG A 54 29.01 44.86 79.60
C ARG A 54 28.45 45.43 78.30
N ASN A 55 28.33 46.75 78.18
CA ASN A 55 27.84 47.40 76.96
C ASN A 55 28.75 47.12 75.77
N ARG A 56 30.07 47.19 75.95
CA ARG A 56 31.06 46.84 74.92
C ARG A 56 30.90 45.39 74.47
N GLN A 57 30.73 44.45 75.41
CA GLN A 57 30.49 43.04 75.08
C GLN A 57 29.16 42.82 74.36
N GLN A 58 28.11 43.55 74.72
CA GLN A 58 26.83 43.50 74.01
C GLN A 58 26.94 44.06 72.60
N GLU A 59 27.65 45.17 72.41
CA GLU A 59 27.92 45.78 71.11
C GLU A 59 28.76 44.84 70.22
N GLU A 60 29.82 44.24 70.76
CA GLU A 60 30.64 43.24 70.05
C GLU A 60 29.83 42.00 69.66
N ARG A 61 28.95 41.49 70.55
CA ARG A 61 28.03 40.38 70.23
C ARG A 61 27.05 40.76 69.14
N LEU A 62 26.46 41.96 69.20
CA LEU A 62 25.52 42.45 68.20
C LEU A 62 26.21 42.60 66.84
N HIS A 63 27.42 43.15 66.81
CA HIS A 63 28.23 43.26 65.60
C HIS A 63 28.58 41.87 65.04
N SER A 64 28.97 40.92 65.89
CA SER A 64 29.22 39.53 65.48
C SER A 64 27.98 38.88 64.86
N PHE A 65 26.81 39.03 65.48
CA PHE A 65 25.55 38.56 64.91
C PHE A 65 25.20 39.23 63.59
N LEU A 66 25.40 40.55 63.47
CA LEU A 66 25.18 41.28 62.21
C LEU A 66 26.08 40.73 61.09
N VAL A 67 27.37 40.55 61.35
CA VAL A 67 28.30 39.95 60.37
C VAL A 67 27.84 38.54 59.98
N MET A 68 27.44 37.71 60.95
CA MET A 68 26.94 36.36 60.69
C MET A 68 25.69 36.38 59.80
N VAL A 69 24.72 37.25 60.09
CA VAL A 69 23.49 37.40 59.31
C VAL A 69 23.77 37.94 57.91
N SER A 70 24.69 38.90 57.77
CA SER A 70 25.10 39.42 56.46
C SER A 70 25.75 38.33 55.60
N VAL A 71 26.68 37.54 56.16
CA VAL A 71 27.31 36.42 55.46
C VAL A 71 26.25 35.38 55.05
N LEU A 72 25.35 35.02 55.96
CA LEU A 72 24.27 34.08 55.67
C LEU A 72 23.35 34.58 54.55
N SER A 73 23.03 35.88 54.56
CA SER A 73 22.21 36.53 53.53
C SER A 73 22.89 36.49 52.16
N VAL A 74 24.20 36.73 52.09
CA VAL A 74 24.98 36.64 50.84
C VAL A 74 24.98 35.20 50.30
N VAL A 75 25.16 34.20 51.17
CA VAL A 75 25.10 32.78 50.77
C VAL A 75 23.72 32.43 50.20
N LEU A 76 22.64 32.90 50.83
CA LEU A 76 21.28 32.70 50.34
C LEU A 76 21.06 33.36 48.97
N LEU A 77 21.59 34.57 48.75
CA LEU A 77 21.50 35.25 47.44
C LEU A 77 22.24 34.49 46.34
N ILE A 78 23.43 33.95 46.64
CA ILE A 78 24.19 33.12 45.69
C ILE A 78 23.41 31.84 45.36
N ALA A 79 22.87 31.16 46.37
CA ALA A 79 22.06 29.96 46.19
C ALA A 79 20.81 30.26 45.34
N PHE A 80 20.12 31.37 45.62
CA PHE A 80 18.96 31.81 44.85
C PHE A 80 19.31 32.08 43.38
N PHE A 81 20.42 32.78 43.13
CA PHE A 81 20.91 33.04 41.76
C PHE A 81 21.27 31.73 41.03
N TYR A 82 21.91 30.79 41.72
CA TYR A 82 22.25 29.48 41.18
C TYR A 82 20.99 28.69 40.80
N ILE A 83 19.99 28.60 41.69
CA ILE A 83 18.71 27.92 41.45
C ILE A 83 18.00 28.55 40.25
N PHE A 84 17.94 29.88 40.17
CA PHE A 84 17.29 30.57 39.06
C PHE A 84 17.97 30.26 37.71
N ARG A 85 19.30 30.24 37.67
CA ARG A 85 20.06 29.86 36.47
C ARG A 85 19.84 28.39 36.11
N GLN A 86 19.82 27.50 37.09
CA GLN A 86 19.59 26.06 36.90
C GLN A 86 18.18 25.79 36.34
N MET A 87 17.16 26.47 36.87
CA MET A 87 15.78 26.35 36.38
C MET A 87 15.66 26.80 34.91
N LYS A 88 16.33 27.90 34.52
CA LYS A 88 16.36 28.34 33.11
C LYS A 88 17.01 27.30 32.20
N ARG A 89 18.14 26.71 32.62
CA ARG A 89 18.83 25.65 31.85
C ARG A 89 17.95 24.41 31.72
N LEU A 90 17.31 23.97 32.81
CA LEU A 90 16.44 22.80 32.82
C LEU A 90 15.21 23.01 31.91
N SER A 91 14.63 24.21 31.93
CA SER A 91 13.53 24.58 31.03
C SER A 91 13.94 24.49 29.55
N ALA A 92 15.11 25.02 29.20
CA ALA A 92 15.64 24.93 27.84
C ALA A 92 15.87 23.48 27.39
N SER A 93 16.48 22.65 28.24
CA SER A 93 16.69 21.22 27.94
C SER A 93 15.37 20.45 27.80
N ARG A 94 14.37 20.73 28.65
CA ARG A 94 13.02 20.15 28.50
C ARG A 94 12.36 20.56 27.18
N SER A 95 12.50 21.83 26.78
CA SER A 95 11.98 22.29 25.49
C SER A 95 12.63 21.56 24.32
N GLN A 96 13.95 21.34 24.36
CA GLN A 96 14.65 20.59 23.32
C GLN A 96 14.21 19.13 23.28
N LEU A 97 14.09 18.46 24.44
CA LEU A 97 13.56 17.10 24.51
C LEU A 97 12.15 17.00 23.95
N ASN A 98 11.27 17.96 24.25
CA ASN A 98 9.92 17.99 23.70
C ASN A 98 9.94 18.15 22.18
N LYS A 99 10.79 19.01 21.63
CA LYS A 99 10.96 19.17 20.18
C LYS A 99 11.46 17.88 19.51
N SER A 100 12.45 17.22 20.11
CA SER A 100 12.96 15.94 19.59
C SER A 100 11.92 14.83 19.66
N ASN A 101 11.13 14.75 20.73
CA ASN A 101 10.03 13.79 20.82
C ASN A 101 8.94 14.07 19.78
N GLN A 102 8.58 15.34 19.57
CA GLN A 102 7.64 15.74 18.52
C GLN A 102 8.16 15.35 17.13
N LEU A 103 9.43 15.62 16.83
CA LEU A 103 10.04 15.25 15.56
C LEU A 103 10.07 13.72 15.37
N LEU A 104 10.39 12.98 16.43
CA LEU A 104 10.38 11.51 16.38
C LEU A 104 8.99 10.97 16.08
N ASN A 105 7.95 11.54 16.68
CA ASN A 105 6.56 11.14 16.40
C ASN A 105 6.18 11.40 14.93
N VAL A 106 6.59 12.53 14.36
CA VAL A 106 6.38 12.81 12.92
C VAL A 106 7.06 11.78 12.04
N HIS A 107 8.32 11.42 12.34
CA HIS A 107 9.03 10.39 11.56
C HIS A 107 8.41 8.99 11.72
N VAL A 108 7.87 8.66 12.90
CA VAL A 108 7.15 7.39 13.10
C VAL A 108 5.87 7.35 12.26
N GLU A 109 5.15 8.46 12.16
CA GLU A 109 3.95 8.59 11.32
C GLU A 109 4.30 8.45 9.83
N GLU A 110 5.32 9.18 9.36
CA GLU A 110 5.84 9.08 8.00
C GLU A 110 6.29 7.65 7.65
N LEU A 111 6.99 7.00 8.58
CA LEU A 111 7.42 5.61 8.40
C LEU A 111 6.22 4.66 8.31
N SER A 112 5.19 4.85 9.13
CA SER A 112 3.95 4.07 9.05
C SER A 112 3.23 4.25 7.71
N GLU A 113 3.18 5.48 7.18
CA GLU A 113 2.59 5.75 5.86
C GLU A 113 3.38 5.10 4.73
N THR A 114 4.71 5.16 4.77
CA THR A 114 5.58 4.52 3.77
C THR A 114 5.43 3.00 3.79
N TYR A 115 5.35 2.36 4.96
CA TYR A 115 5.07 0.92 5.06
C TYR A 115 3.70 0.55 4.47
N ARG A 116 2.66 1.36 4.73
CA ARG A 116 1.34 1.15 4.12
C ARG A 116 1.39 1.24 2.60
N ARG A 117 2.09 2.26 2.07
CA ARG A 117 2.25 2.45 0.62
C ARG A 117 3.05 1.32 -0.02
N LEU A 118 4.09 0.83 0.65
CA LEU A 118 4.89 -0.30 0.18
C LEU A 118 4.03 -1.58 0.12
N ALA A 119 3.21 -1.82 1.14
CA ALA A 119 2.30 -2.96 1.16
C ALA A 119 1.28 -2.90 0.01
N ASP A 120 0.69 -1.72 -0.24
CA ASP A 120 -0.25 -1.51 -1.36
C ASP A 120 0.41 -1.77 -2.72
N VAL A 121 1.59 -1.19 -2.97
CA VAL A 121 2.35 -1.42 -4.21
C VAL A 121 2.73 -2.89 -4.38
N ASN A 122 3.12 -3.58 -3.30
CA ASN A 122 3.46 -4.99 -3.38
C ASN A 122 2.24 -5.86 -3.73
N ASN A 123 1.06 -5.55 -3.17
CA ASN A 123 -0.19 -6.23 -3.52
C ASN A 123 -0.57 -6.00 -4.99
N GLN A 124 -0.42 -4.77 -5.48
CA GLN A 124 -0.65 -4.44 -6.90
C GLN A 124 0.32 -5.20 -7.81
N LEU A 125 1.61 -5.26 -7.44
CA LEU A 125 2.63 -6.00 -8.18
C LEU A 125 2.31 -7.49 -8.24
N GLN A 126 1.84 -8.07 -7.13
CA GLN A 126 1.43 -9.47 -7.10
C GLN A 126 0.22 -9.73 -8.01
N SER A 127 -0.81 -8.88 -7.95
CA SER A 127 -1.98 -8.98 -8.83
C SER A 127 -1.60 -8.88 -10.32
N LEU A 128 -0.74 -7.92 -10.67
CA LEU A 128 -0.22 -7.78 -12.03
C LEU A 128 0.59 -9.00 -12.48
N ASN A 129 1.39 -9.59 -11.59
CA ASN A 129 2.17 -10.79 -11.89
C ASN A 129 1.25 -11.99 -12.18
N GLU A 130 0.18 -12.14 -11.40
CA GLU A 130 -0.83 -13.17 -11.60
C GLU A 130 -1.56 -12.99 -12.94
N GLN A 131 -2.00 -11.76 -13.25
CA GLN A 131 -2.60 -11.45 -14.55
C GLN A 131 -1.67 -11.71 -15.73
N LEU A 132 -0.37 -11.38 -15.58
CA LEU A 132 0.62 -11.63 -16.62
C LEU A 132 0.85 -13.13 -16.82
N LYS A 133 0.87 -13.92 -15.74
CA LYS A 133 0.97 -15.38 -15.83
C LYS A 133 -0.24 -16.00 -16.50
N ASP A 134 -1.43 -15.52 -16.18
CA ASP A 134 -2.67 -16.01 -16.79
C ASP A 134 -2.72 -15.67 -18.29
N THR A 135 -2.41 -14.42 -18.66
CA THR A 135 -2.31 -14.00 -20.05
C THR A 135 -1.26 -14.80 -20.83
N ASN A 136 -0.09 -15.08 -20.22
CA ASN A 136 0.94 -15.91 -20.85
C ASN A 136 0.50 -17.36 -21.02
N ARG A 137 -0.24 -17.92 -20.05
CA ARG A 137 -0.82 -19.26 -20.18
C ARG A 137 -1.79 -19.30 -21.37
N GLN A 138 -2.73 -18.35 -21.40
CA GLN A 138 -3.69 -18.24 -22.49
C GLN A 138 -2.99 -18.09 -23.85
N LEU A 139 -1.99 -17.21 -23.94
CA LEU A 139 -1.24 -17.05 -25.19
C LEU A 139 -0.52 -18.33 -25.62
N ARG A 140 0.04 -19.10 -24.66
CA ARG A 140 0.73 -20.36 -24.96
C ARG A 140 -0.22 -21.42 -25.46
N GLU A 141 -1.37 -21.57 -24.82
CA GLU A 141 -2.38 -22.53 -25.26
C GLU A 141 -2.88 -22.12 -26.67
N SER A 142 -3.18 -20.84 -26.91
CA SER A 142 -3.60 -20.34 -28.23
C SER A 142 -2.56 -20.61 -29.32
N ASN A 143 -1.27 -20.51 -28.98
CA ASN A 143 -0.19 -20.87 -29.90
C ASN A 143 -0.15 -22.38 -30.17
N TYR A 144 -0.38 -23.22 -29.16
CA TYR A 144 -0.45 -24.66 -29.33
C TYR A 144 -1.55 -25.07 -30.32
N VAL A 145 -2.76 -24.50 -30.19
CA VAL A 145 -3.86 -24.75 -31.14
C VAL A 145 -3.50 -24.31 -32.57
N LYS A 146 -2.81 -23.16 -32.71
CA LYS A 146 -2.33 -22.70 -34.03
C LYS A 146 -1.26 -23.62 -34.63
N GLU A 147 -0.33 -24.11 -33.82
CA GLU A 147 0.71 -25.05 -34.26
C GLU A 147 0.10 -26.39 -34.70
N GLU A 148 -0.87 -26.91 -33.96
CA GLU A 148 -1.62 -28.11 -34.33
C GLU A 148 -2.37 -27.92 -35.65
N TYR A 149 -3.03 -26.77 -35.84
CA TYR A 149 -3.69 -26.41 -37.10
C TYR A 149 -2.71 -26.40 -38.28
N ILE A 150 -1.51 -25.82 -38.11
CA ILE A 150 -0.48 -25.82 -39.14
C ILE A 150 -0.09 -27.26 -39.51
N GLY A 151 0.10 -28.13 -38.51
CA GLY A 151 0.37 -29.55 -38.72
C GLY A 151 -0.73 -30.24 -39.53
N TYR A 152 -1.99 -29.96 -39.20
CA TYR A 152 -3.15 -30.52 -39.90
C TYR A 152 -3.21 -30.07 -41.38
N VAL A 153 -2.99 -28.78 -41.66
CA VAL A 153 -2.94 -28.27 -43.04
C VAL A 153 -1.84 -28.96 -43.86
N PHE A 154 -0.63 -29.10 -43.31
CA PHE A 154 0.45 -29.80 -44.01
C PHE A 154 0.16 -31.29 -44.21
N ALA A 155 -0.52 -31.94 -43.26
CA ALA A 155 -0.96 -33.33 -43.41
C ALA A 155 -1.98 -33.49 -44.55
N ILE A 156 -2.96 -32.59 -44.66
CA ILE A 156 -3.92 -32.56 -45.79
C ILE A 156 -3.17 -32.37 -47.11
N CYS A 157 -2.28 -31.37 -47.20
CA CYS A 157 -1.51 -31.08 -48.41
C CYS A 157 -0.67 -32.30 -48.83
N SER A 158 0.01 -32.95 -47.88
CA SER A 158 0.79 -34.18 -48.13
C SER A 158 -0.08 -35.33 -48.66
N ASN A 159 -1.29 -35.49 -48.08
CA ASN A 159 -2.24 -36.49 -48.53
C ASN A 159 -2.73 -36.23 -49.96
N TYR A 160 -3.08 -34.98 -50.29
CA TYR A 160 -3.48 -34.61 -51.65
C TYR A 160 -2.34 -34.78 -52.67
N ILE A 161 -1.11 -34.40 -52.33
CA ILE A 161 0.06 -34.64 -53.19
C ILE A 161 0.22 -36.14 -53.47
N SER A 162 0.08 -36.96 -52.44
CA SER A 162 0.18 -38.43 -52.56
C SER A 162 -0.93 -38.99 -53.46
N LYS A 163 -2.18 -38.55 -53.28
CA LYS A 163 -3.33 -38.95 -54.12
C LYS A 163 -3.14 -38.54 -55.57
N LEU A 164 -2.67 -37.32 -55.83
CA LEU A 164 -2.41 -36.83 -57.19
C LEU A 164 -1.29 -37.62 -57.87
N ASP A 165 -0.21 -37.94 -57.16
CA ASP A 165 0.88 -38.75 -57.72
C ASP A 165 0.44 -40.20 -57.96
N GLU A 166 -0.35 -40.79 -57.06
CA GLU A 166 -0.92 -42.13 -57.25
C GLU A 166 -1.86 -42.18 -58.46
N PHE A 167 -2.75 -41.19 -58.60
CA PHE A 167 -3.62 -41.05 -59.76
C PHE A 167 -2.79 -40.92 -61.05
N ARG A 168 -1.80 -40.01 -61.08
CA ARG A 168 -0.89 -39.84 -62.22
C ARG A 168 -0.16 -41.14 -62.58
N LYS A 169 0.35 -41.87 -61.59
CA LYS A 169 1.00 -43.18 -61.77
C LYS A 169 0.04 -44.21 -62.35
N ASN A 170 -1.20 -44.27 -61.85
CA ASN A 170 -2.22 -45.19 -62.36
C ASN A 170 -2.53 -44.91 -63.84
N ILE A 171 -2.83 -43.65 -64.18
CA ILE A 171 -3.06 -43.22 -65.56
C ILE A 171 -1.87 -43.59 -66.46
N ASN A 172 -0.64 -43.25 -66.06
CA ASN A 172 0.56 -43.52 -66.84
C ASN A 172 0.75 -45.03 -67.11
N ARG A 173 0.53 -45.88 -66.09
CA ARG A 173 0.60 -47.35 -66.23
C ARG A 173 -0.44 -47.88 -67.22
N LYS A 174 -1.68 -47.39 -67.16
CA LYS A 174 -2.76 -47.83 -68.06
C LYS A 174 -2.51 -47.42 -69.50
N ILE A 175 -2.03 -46.19 -69.73
CA ILE A 175 -1.64 -45.71 -71.06
C ILE A 175 -0.49 -46.56 -71.63
N LYS A 176 0.56 -46.81 -70.85
CA LYS A 176 1.70 -47.67 -71.28
C LYS A 176 1.28 -49.10 -71.64
N ALA A 177 0.21 -49.61 -71.03
CA ALA A 177 -0.34 -50.92 -71.31
C ALA A 177 -1.37 -50.93 -72.46
N ASN A 178 -1.50 -49.84 -73.23
CA ASN A 178 -2.55 -49.64 -74.26
C ASN A 178 -4.00 -49.80 -73.76
N ARG A 179 -4.24 -49.63 -72.46
CA ARG A 179 -5.57 -49.70 -71.82
C ARG A 179 -6.22 -48.31 -71.77
N VAL A 180 -6.37 -47.67 -72.94
CA VAL A 180 -6.86 -46.29 -73.04
C VAL A 180 -8.34 -46.18 -72.66
N GLU A 181 -9.15 -47.19 -72.98
CA GLU A 181 -10.58 -47.19 -72.62
C GLU A 181 -10.79 -47.20 -71.10
N GLU A 182 -9.94 -47.91 -70.34
CA GLU A 182 -10.00 -47.91 -68.88
C GLU A 182 -9.68 -46.53 -68.29
N VAL A 183 -8.74 -45.78 -68.90
CA VAL A 183 -8.43 -44.39 -68.50
C VAL A 183 -9.63 -43.50 -68.72
N LYS A 184 -10.29 -43.61 -69.89
CA LYS A 184 -11.47 -42.82 -70.21
C LYS A 184 -12.59 -43.02 -69.19
N ILE A 185 -12.90 -44.28 -68.85
CA ILE A 185 -13.91 -44.60 -67.81
C ILE A 185 -13.55 -43.98 -66.46
N LEU A 186 -12.26 -44.06 -66.08
CA LEU A 186 -11.77 -43.51 -64.81
C LEU A 186 -11.88 -41.98 -64.76
N THR A 187 -11.64 -41.29 -65.87
CA THR A 187 -11.64 -39.83 -65.95
C THR A 187 -13.01 -39.21 -66.26
N ASP A 188 -13.91 -39.94 -66.93
CA ASP A 188 -15.26 -39.45 -67.25
C ASP A 188 -16.18 -39.42 -66.02
N THR A 189 -15.87 -40.21 -64.98
CA THR A 189 -16.73 -40.32 -63.80
C THR A 189 -16.37 -39.24 -62.77
N PRO A 190 -17.33 -38.39 -62.34
CA PRO A 190 -17.07 -37.34 -61.33
C PRO A 190 -16.88 -37.87 -59.90
N SER A 191 -16.87 -39.20 -59.71
CA SER A 191 -16.69 -39.91 -58.44
C SER A 191 -15.49 -39.40 -57.65
N MET A 192 -14.35 -39.15 -58.32
CA MET A 192 -13.16 -38.62 -57.64
C MET A 192 -13.38 -37.22 -57.07
N ALA A 193 -14.02 -36.32 -57.84
CA ALA A 193 -14.31 -34.97 -57.39
C ALA A 193 -15.33 -34.96 -56.23
N GLN A 194 -16.35 -35.81 -56.30
CA GLN A 194 -17.35 -35.94 -55.23
C GLN A 194 -16.74 -36.48 -53.93
N ASN A 195 -15.87 -37.50 -54.03
CA ASN A 195 -15.18 -38.04 -52.86
C ASN A 195 -14.21 -37.03 -52.24
N ALA A 196 -13.44 -36.31 -53.08
CA ALA A 196 -12.55 -35.25 -52.62
C ALA A 196 -13.32 -34.11 -51.93
N LEU A 197 -14.50 -33.77 -52.43
CA LEU A 197 -15.36 -32.74 -51.84
C LEU A 197 -15.95 -33.19 -50.48
N LYS A 198 -16.37 -34.45 -50.37
CA LYS A 198 -16.85 -35.02 -49.10
C LYS A 198 -15.75 -35.02 -48.04
N GLU A 199 -14.54 -35.41 -48.42
CA GLU A 199 -13.37 -35.39 -47.54
C GLU A 199 -12.98 -33.96 -47.15
N PHE A 200 -13.01 -33.02 -48.10
CA PHE A 200 -12.78 -31.60 -47.84
C PHE A 200 -13.75 -31.06 -46.77
N TYR A 201 -15.05 -31.34 -46.89
CA TYR A 201 -16.02 -30.92 -45.88
C TYR A 201 -15.79 -31.58 -44.53
N HIS A 202 -15.50 -32.88 -44.50
CA HIS A 202 -15.21 -33.56 -43.25
C HIS A 202 -13.99 -32.94 -42.54
N ASN A 203 -12.93 -32.66 -43.29
CA ASN A 203 -11.73 -32.01 -42.76
C ASN A 203 -12.03 -30.59 -42.28
N PHE A 204 -12.76 -29.79 -43.06
CA PHE A 204 -13.18 -28.45 -42.64
C PHE A 204 -13.99 -28.50 -41.34
N ASP A 205 -15.01 -29.35 -41.28
CA ASP A 205 -15.88 -29.48 -40.12
C ASP A 205 -15.09 -29.91 -38.87
N ALA A 206 -14.20 -30.90 -39.02
CA ALA A 206 -13.38 -31.41 -37.92
C ALA A 206 -12.40 -30.35 -37.39
N ILE A 207 -11.67 -29.65 -38.27
CA ILE A 207 -10.76 -28.57 -37.85
C ILE A 207 -11.54 -27.45 -37.18
N PHE A 208 -12.65 -27.03 -37.79
CA PHE A 208 -13.42 -25.91 -37.30
C PHE A 208 -13.96 -26.19 -35.89
N LEU A 209 -14.48 -27.40 -35.65
CA LEU A 209 -14.97 -27.81 -34.33
C LEU A 209 -13.85 -28.10 -33.33
N HIS A 210 -12.65 -28.46 -33.77
CA HIS A 210 -11.48 -28.51 -32.89
C HIS A 210 -11.14 -27.12 -32.34
N VAL A 211 -11.22 -26.09 -33.18
CA VAL A 211 -10.96 -24.70 -32.77
C VAL A 211 -12.14 -24.08 -32.00
N TYR A 212 -13.37 -24.44 -32.36
CA TYR A 212 -14.62 -23.92 -31.79
C TYR A 212 -15.58 -25.06 -31.40
N PRO A 213 -15.30 -25.81 -30.31
CA PRO A 213 -16.04 -27.02 -29.96
C PRO A 213 -17.50 -26.78 -29.65
N ASP A 214 -17.81 -25.65 -29.00
CA ASP A 214 -19.17 -25.33 -28.56
C ASP A 214 -20.00 -24.62 -29.65
N PHE A 215 -19.44 -24.38 -30.84
CA PHE A 215 -20.06 -23.56 -31.89
C PHE A 215 -21.49 -24.00 -32.23
N VAL A 216 -21.74 -25.30 -32.37
CA VAL A 216 -23.08 -25.79 -32.75
C VAL A 216 -24.10 -25.51 -31.65
N SER A 217 -23.72 -25.71 -30.39
CA SER A 217 -24.56 -25.44 -29.23
C SER A 217 -24.83 -23.93 -29.11
N ASP A 218 -23.78 -23.12 -29.16
CA ASP A 218 -23.85 -21.66 -29.11
C ASP A 218 -24.69 -21.08 -30.26
N PHE A 219 -24.55 -21.64 -31.47
CA PHE A 219 -25.33 -21.23 -32.62
C PHE A 219 -26.81 -21.58 -32.47
N ASN A 220 -27.12 -22.80 -32.02
CA ASN A 220 -28.50 -23.22 -31.77
C ASN A 220 -29.17 -22.41 -30.65
N ALA A 221 -28.40 -21.87 -29.70
CA ALA A 221 -28.92 -20.95 -28.68
C ALA A 221 -29.39 -19.59 -29.25
N LEU A 222 -28.96 -19.22 -30.47
CA LEU A 222 -29.46 -18.03 -31.18
C LEU A 222 -30.77 -18.28 -31.93
N LEU A 223 -31.23 -19.53 -32.01
CA LEU A 223 -32.43 -19.92 -32.73
C LEU A 223 -33.57 -20.20 -31.77
N HIS A 224 -34.81 -20.07 -32.26
CA HIS A 224 -35.98 -20.52 -31.52
C HIS A 224 -35.84 -22.03 -31.20
N PRO A 225 -36.23 -22.50 -29.99
CA PRO A 225 -36.05 -23.89 -29.57
C PRO A 225 -36.60 -24.92 -30.58
N GLU A 226 -37.72 -24.61 -31.22
CA GLU A 226 -38.40 -25.42 -32.23
C GLU A 226 -37.75 -25.37 -33.63
N GLU A 227 -36.85 -24.40 -33.86
CA GLU A 227 -36.17 -24.16 -35.13
C GLU A 227 -34.67 -24.48 -35.09
N GLN A 228 -34.18 -25.06 -33.98
CA GLN A 228 -32.80 -25.47 -33.81
C GLN A 228 -32.36 -26.48 -34.88
N ILE A 229 -31.11 -26.38 -35.30
CA ILE A 229 -30.52 -27.24 -36.32
C ILE A 229 -30.14 -28.58 -35.67
N VAL A 230 -30.77 -29.66 -36.15
CA VAL A 230 -30.45 -31.03 -35.77
C VAL A 230 -29.59 -31.69 -36.84
N LEU A 231 -28.42 -32.18 -36.46
CA LEU A 231 -27.50 -32.90 -37.33
C LEU A 231 -27.94 -34.35 -37.53
N LYS A 232 -27.70 -34.91 -38.72
CA LYS A 232 -27.94 -36.34 -38.97
C LYS A 232 -26.82 -37.18 -38.38
N GLU A 233 -27.08 -38.48 -38.25
CA GLU A 233 -26.08 -39.43 -37.76
C GLU A 233 -24.81 -39.38 -38.63
N GLY A 234 -23.66 -39.11 -37.97
CA GLY A 234 -22.36 -38.96 -38.62
C GLY A 234 -22.06 -37.60 -39.26
N GLU A 235 -22.98 -36.62 -39.22
CA GLU A 235 -22.70 -35.25 -39.67
C GLU A 235 -22.06 -34.44 -38.53
N LEU A 236 -20.93 -33.78 -38.82
CA LEU A 236 -20.30 -32.81 -37.92
C LEU A 236 -20.93 -31.43 -38.09
N LEU A 237 -21.06 -30.96 -39.33
CA LEU A 237 -21.80 -29.75 -39.70
C LEU A 237 -22.63 -30.01 -40.97
N ASN A 238 -23.80 -29.39 -41.05
CA ASN A 238 -24.57 -29.34 -42.28
C ASN A 238 -24.26 -28.05 -43.08
N THR A 239 -24.84 -27.90 -44.27
CA THR A 239 -24.59 -26.72 -45.12
C THR A 239 -24.94 -25.40 -44.43
N GLU A 240 -26.02 -25.33 -43.66
CA GLU A 240 -26.41 -24.12 -42.93
C GLU A 240 -25.33 -23.74 -41.90
N LEU A 241 -24.89 -24.70 -41.09
CA LEU A 241 -23.83 -24.47 -40.09
C LEU A 241 -22.48 -24.14 -40.74
N ARG A 242 -22.12 -24.76 -41.86
CA ARG A 242 -20.87 -24.44 -42.60
C ARG A 242 -20.85 -23.01 -43.12
N ILE A 243 -21.99 -22.48 -43.60
CA ILE A 243 -22.10 -21.07 -44.00
C ILE A 243 -21.76 -20.15 -42.82
N TYR A 244 -22.27 -20.47 -41.63
CA TYR A 244 -22.04 -19.63 -40.44
C TYR A 244 -20.70 -19.87 -39.75
N ALA A 245 -20.11 -21.06 -39.92
CA ALA A 245 -18.71 -21.32 -39.59
C ALA A 245 -17.78 -20.41 -40.42
N LEU A 246 -18.04 -20.27 -41.72
CA LEU A 246 -17.28 -19.34 -42.58
C LEU A 246 -17.48 -17.87 -42.17
N VAL A 247 -18.70 -17.48 -41.79
CA VAL A 247 -18.96 -16.14 -41.21
C VAL A 247 -18.15 -15.92 -39.94
N ARG A 248 -18.08 -16.93 -39.06
CA ARG A 248 -17.28 -16.91 -37.83
C ARG A 248 -15.79 -16.75 -38.10
N LEU A 249 -15.29 -17.32 -39.20
CA LEU A 249 -13.92 -17.15 -39.70
C LEU A 249 -13.69 -15.81 -40.42
N GLY A 250 -14.70 -14.92 -40.47
CA GLY A 250 -14.61 -13.59 -41.09
C GLY A 250 -14.92 -13.56 -42.58
N ILE A 251 -15.28 -14.69 -43.19
CA ILE A 251 -15.70 -14.75 -44.59
C ILE A 251 -17.19 -14.44 -44.65
N ASN A 252 -17.54 -13.16 -44.83
CA ASN A 252 -18.94 -12.74 -44.86
C ASN A 252 -19.52 -12.60 -46.28
N ASP A 253 -18.68 -12.61 -47.31
CA ASP A 253 -19.09 -12.48 -48.71
C ASP A 253 -19.78 -13.76 -49.20
N SER A 254 -21.05 -13.64 -49.62
CA SER A 254 -21.84 -14.76 -50.13
C SER A 254 -21.22 -15.43 -51.35
N VAL A 255 -20.47 -14.71 -52.19
CA VAL A 255 -19.79 -15.27 -53.36
C VAL A 255 -18.64 -16.17 -52.92
N LYS A 256 -17.80 -15.69 -51.99
CA LYS A 256 -16.68 -16.48 -51.45
C LYS A 256 -17.16 -17.73 -50.70
N ILE A 257 -18.25 -17.62 -49.94
CA ILE A 257 -18.86 -18.77 -49.28
C ILE A 257 -19.39 -19.77 -50.31
N ALA A 258 -20.03 -19.30 -51.36
CA ALA A 258 -20.56 -20.16 -52.41
C ALA A 258 -19.45 -20.92 -53.14
N GLU A 259 -18.35 -20.24 -53.44
CA GLU A 259 -17.14 -20.84 -54.00
C GLU A 259 -16.57 -21.92 -53.08
N PHE A 260 -16.41 -21.62 -51.78
CA PHE A 260 -15.91 -22.58 -50.78
C PHE A 260 -16.82 -23.81 -50.62
N LEU A 261 -18.14 -23.60 -50.63
CA LEU A 261 -19.14 -24.66 -50.49
C LEU A 261 -19.57 -25.28 -51.83
N HIS A 262 -18.85 -24.97 -52.92
CA HIS A 262 -19.13 -25.47 -54.27
C HIS A 262 -20.63 -25.44 -54.63
N CYS A 263 -21.32 -24.34 -54.27
CA CYS A 263 -22.75 -24.14 -54.50
C CYS A 263 -23.01 -22.77 -55.13
N SER A 264 -24.26 -22.45 -55.46
CA SER A 264 -24.57 -21.14 -56.04
C SER A 264 -24.65 -20.05 -54.98
N PRO A 265 -24.28 -18.78 -55.28
CA PRO A 265 -24.49 -17.65 -54.38
C PRO A 265 -25.94 -17.52 -53.90
N GLN A 266 -26.90 -17.89 -54.75
CA GLN A 266 -28.32 -17.94 -54.40
C GLN A 266 -28.62 -18.96 -53.29
N THR A 267 -27.97 -20.13 -53.32
CA THR A 267 -28.12 -21.14 -52.27
C THR A 267 -27.66 -20.61 -50.93
N VAL A 268 -26.51 -19.92 -50.90
CA VAL A 268 -26.00 -19.27 -49.68
C VAL A 268 -26.96 -18.18 -49.19
N TYR A 269 -27.44 -17.33 -50.10
CA TYR A 269 -28.42 -16.28 -49.78
C TYR A 269 -29.69 -16.85 -49.15
N ASN A 270 -30.27 -17.90 -49.75
CA ASN A 270 -31.49 -18.53 -49.27
C ASN A 270 -31.30 -19.14 -47.88
N ASN A 271 -30.19 -19.85 -47.65
CA ASN A 271 -29.87 -20.41 -46.32
C ASN A 271 -29.69 -19.31 -45.26
N ARG A 272 -28.99 -18.21 -45.59
CA ARG A 272 -28.81 -17.08 -44.68
C ARG A 272 -30.12 -16.40 -44.32
N LEU A 273 -30.98 -16.16 -45.30
CA LEU A 273 -32.28 -15.54 -45.08
C LEU A 273 -33.17 -16.45 -44.21
N LYS A 274 -33.24 -17.73 -44.56
CA LYS A 274 -34.00 -18.75 -43.79
C LYS A 274 -33.53 -18.80 -42.34
N THR A 275 -32.22 -18.83 -42.11
CA THR A 275 -31.66 -18.94 -40.75
C THR A 275 -31.87 -17.66 -39.94
N ARG A 276 -31.69 -16.47 -40.53
CA ARG A 276 -32.03 -15.19 -39.85
C ARG A 276 -33.50 -15.08 -39.46
N ASN A 277 -34.40 -15.72 -40.20
CA ASN A 277 -35.82 -15.72 -39.85
C ASN A 277 -36.15 -16.65 -38.67
N LYS A 278 -35.26 -17.59 -38.33
CA LYS A 278 -35.37 -18.51 -37.18
C LYS A 278 -34.71 -17.96 -35.91
N SER A 279 -34.09 -16.79 -35.99
CA SER A 279 -33.31 -16.17 -34.92
C SER A 279 -34.20 -15.58 -33.83
N ILE A 280 -33.84 -15.77 -32.56
CA ILE A 280 -34.45 -15.07 -31.41
C ILE A 280 -33.94 -13.64 -31.24
N ILE A 281 -32.78 -13.32 -31.85
CA ILE A 281 -32.15 -11.99 -31.79
C ILE A 281 -32.46 -11.15 -33.04
N PRO A 282 -32.30 -9.81 -32.97
CA PRO A 282 -32.51 -8.92 -34.11
C PRO A 282 -31.70 -9.34 -35.35
N LYS A 283 -32.32 -9.26 -36.53
CA LYS A 283 -31.74 -9.79 -37.77
C LYS A 283 -30.49 -9.05 -38.20
N GLU A 284 -30.35 -7.79 -37.81
CA GLU A 284 -29.23 -6.90 -38.06
C GLU A 284 -28.00 -7.30 -37.24
N GLU A 285 -28.23 -7.81 -36.04
CA GLU A 285 -27.17 -8.21 -35.11
C GLU A 285 -26.68 -9.64 -35.36
N PHE A 286 -27.51 -10.50 -35.96
CA PHE A 286 -27.23 -11.93 -36.13
C PHE A 286 -25.82 -12.24 -36.66
N ALA A 287 -25.40 -11.58 -37.74
CA ALA A 287 -24.09 -11.85 -38.34
C ALA A 287 -22.92 -11.41 -37.44
N ASN A 288 -23.12 -10.36 -36.62
CA ASN A 288 -22.11 -9.90 -35.66
C ASN A 288 -22.06 -10.84 -34.46
N THR A 289 -23.21 -11.27 -33.94
CA THR A 289 -23.29 -12.25 -32.84
C THR A 289 -22.67 -13.58 -33.23
N VAL A 290 -22.93 -14.07 -34.45
CA VAL A 290 -22.29 -15.29 -34.96
C VAL A 290 -20.77 -15.19 -34.99
N ARG A 291 -20.19 -14.02 -35.28
CA ARG A 291 -18.73 -13.82 -35.26
C ARG A 291 -18.12 -13.94 -33.86
N SER A 292 -18.91 -13.77 -32.80
CA SER A 292 -18.46 -13.92 -31.42
C SER A 292 -18.76 -15.29 -30.80
N LEU A 293 -19.42 -16.21 -31.53
CA LEU A 293 -19.76 -17.54 -30.99
C LEU A 293 -18.56 -18.47 -30.92
N GLY A 294 -18.60 -19.44 -29.99
CA GLY A 294 -17.50 -20.35 -29.76
C GLY A 294 -16.34 -19.61 -29.11
N THR A 295 -16.12 -19.88 -27.83
CA THR A 295 -14.82 -19.64 -27.22
C THR A 295 -13.79 -20.42 -28.02
N MET A 296 -12.84 -19.70 -28.62
CA MET A 296 -11.68 -20.35 -29.21
C MET A 296 -11.05 -21.17 -28.10
N GLN A 297 -10.77 -22.46 -28.32
CA GLN A 297 -9.90 -23.17 -27.39
C GLN A 297 -8.61 -22.37 -27.34
N ILE A 298 -8.42 -21.75 -26.18
CA ILE A 298 -7.18 -21.13 -25.79
C ILE A 298 -6.34 -22.30 -25.38
#